data_AF-A0A7T0LMF1-F1
#
_entry.id   AF-A0A7T0LMF1-F1
#
_cell.length_a   1.000
_cell.length_b   1.000
_cell.length_c   1.000
_cell.angle_alpha   90.00
_cell.angle_beta   90.00
_cell.angle_gamma   90.00
#
_symmetry.space_group_name_H-M   'P 1'
#
loop_
_entity.id
_entity.type
_entity.pdbx_description
1 polymer ?
#
loop_
_entity_poly.entity_id
_entity_poly.type
_entity_poly.pdbx_seq_one_letter_code
_entity_poly.pdbx_strand_id
1 'polypeptide(L)' 'MGRERRRHRRVVALSATDRERVARGELPEAEAEVERRRGLDALTQARARPDGAGEQANDARLLAEVPPHWG' A
#
# COMPACT_ATOMS: atom_id res chain seq x y z
N MET A 1 10.47 -31.92 1.88
CA MET A 1 9.42 -31.67 2.90
C MET A 1 9.16 -30.17 2.97
N GLY A 2 7.96 -29.73 2.55
CA GLY A 2 7.60 -28.31 2.50
C GLY A 2 7.40 -27.74 3.90
N ARG A 3 7.99 -26.59 4.19
CA ARG A 3 7.79 -25.89 5.46
C ARG A 3 6.33 -25.41 5.49
N GLU A 4 5.49 -26.08 6.27
CA GLU A 4 4.15 -25.58 6.59
C GLU A 4 4.31 -24.16 7.15
N ARG A 5 3.85 -23.17 6.38
CA ARG A 5 3.78 -21.80 6.88
C ARG A 5 2.72 -21.77 7.96
N ARG A 6 3.13 -21.87 9.23
CA ARG A 6 2.22 -21.68 10.37
C ARG A 6 1.48 -20.36 10.15
N ARG A 7 0.16 -20.43 10.00
CA ARG A 7 -0.68 -19.23 9.99
C ARG A 7 -0.69 -18.65 11.40
N HIS A 8 -0.01 -17.54 11.58
CA HIS A 8 -0.13 -16.76 12.81
C HIS A 8 -1.43 -15.98 12.77
N ARG A 9 -2.32 -16.22 13.74
CA ARG A 9 -3.51 -15.40 13.96
C ARG A 9 -3.09 -14.13 14.71
N ARG A 10 -3.25 -12.96 14.08
CA ARG A 10 -3.07 -11.67 14.74
C ARG A 10 -4.33 -11.35 15.51
N VAL A 11 -4.21 -11.10 16.81
CA VAL A 11 -5.29 -10.62 17.67
C VAL A 11 -5.02 -9.15 17.96
N VAL A 12 -6.00 -8.29 17.67
CA VAL A 12 -5.91 -6.84 17.87
C VAL A 12 -6.95 -6.43 18.90
N ALA A 13 -6.55 -5.61 19.86
CA ALA A 13 -7.50 -5.03 20.81
C ALA A 13 -8.31 -3.93 20.11
N LEU A 14 -9.60 -4.18 19.89
CA LEU A 14 -10.53 -3.22 19.30
C LEU A 14 -11.25 -2.42 20.40
N SER A 15 -11.54 -1.15 20.12
CA SER A 15 -12.43 -0.29 20.91
C SER A 15 -13.86 -0.88 20.94
N ALA A 16 -14.71 -0.46 21.89
CA ALA A 16 -16.09 -0.93 21.94
C ALA A 16 -16.86 -0.60 20.65
N THR A 17 -16.71 0.62 20.16
CA THR A 17 -17.34 1.10 18.92
C THR A 17 -16.85 0.35 17.68
N ASP A 18 -15.56 0.04 17.60
CA ASP A 18 -15.02 -0.79 16.50
C ASP A 18 -15.56 -2.22 16.54
N ARG A 19 -15.78 -2.78 17.73
CA ARG A 19 -16.40 -4.11 17.85
C ARG A 19 -17.82 -4.11 17.32
N GLU A 20 -18.60 -3.07 17.60
CA GLU A 20 -19.96 -2.93 17.07
C GLU A 20 -19.98 -2.73 15.55
N ARG A 21 -19.02 -1.97 15.00
CA ARG A 21 -18.84 -1.83 13.55
C ARG A 21 -18.51 -3.17 12.90
N VAL A 22 -17.51 -3.89 13.43
CA VAL A 22 -17.13 -5.22 12.95
C VAL A 22 -18.28 -6.22 13.05
N ALA A 23 -19.07 -6.18 14.13
CA ALA A 23 -20.25 -7.03 14.28
C ALA A 23 -21.33 -6.75 13.22
N ARG A 24 -21.42 -5.50 12.73
CA ARG A 24 -22.26 -5.10 11.60
C ARG A 24 -21.64 -5.37 10.23
N GLY A 25 -20.40 -5.90 10.18
CA GLY A 25 -19.65 -6.15 8.95
C GLY A 25 -18.93 -4.91 8.40
N GLU A 26 -18.89 -3.81 9.16
CA GLU A 26 -18.16 -2.60 8.80
C GLU A 26 -16.68 -2.71 9.21
N LEU A 27 -15.81 -1.99 8.50
CA LEU A 27 -14.39 -1.94 8.84
C LEU A 27 -14.18 -1.15 10.15
N PRO A 28 -13.23 -1.57 11.00
CA PRO A 28 -12.73 -0.73 12.07
C PRO A 28 -12.25 0.62 11.52
N GLU A 29 -12.37 1.68 12.30
CA GLU A 29 -11.94 3.02 11.92
C GLU A 29 -10.45 3.07 11.55
N ALA A 30 -9.61 2.34 12.30
CA ALA A 30 -8.19 2.25 12.03
C ALA A 30 -7.88 1.63 10.65
N GLU A 31 -8.63 0.61 10.23
CA GLU A 31 -8.48 -0.01 8.90
C GLU A 31 -9.04 0.92 7.82
N ALA A 32 -10.17 1.58 8.08
CA ALA A 32 -10.75 2.54 7.14
C ALA A 32 -9.81 3.73 6.86
N GLU A 33 -9.11 4.24 7.87
CA GLU A 33 -8.12 5.30 7.71
C GLU A 33 -6.85 4.81 7.00
N VAL A 34 -6.40 3.57 7.24
CA VAL A 34 -5.30 2.97 6.47
C VAL A 34 -5.66 2.88 4.99
N GLU A 35 -6.88 2.46 4.68
CA GLU A 35 -7.34 2.36 3.29
C GLU A 35 -7.46 3.74 2.63
N ARG A 36 -7.99 4.73 3.37
CA ARG A 36 -7.99 6.13 2.92
C ARG A 36 -6.58 6.65 2.65
N ARG A 37 -5.62 6.34 3.53
CA ARG A 37 -4.21 6.74 3.35
C ARG A 37 -3.60 6.06 2.12
N ARG A 38 -3.87 4.77 1.90
CA ARG A 38 -3.39 4.03 0.72
C ARG A 38 -3.91 4.62 -0.58
N GLY A 39 -5.15 5.09 -0.61
CA GLY A 39 -5.71 5.79 -1.77
C GLY A 39 -4.95 7.08 -2.15
N LEU A 40 -4.21 7.68 -1.22
CA LEU A 40 -3.41 8.90 -1.46
C LEU A 40 -1.92 8.62 -1.64
N ASP A 41 -1.50 7.37 -1.50
CA ASP A 41 -0.09 7.00 -1.61
C ASP A 41 0.34 7.00 -3.08
N ALA A 42 1.32 7.84 -3.41
CA ALA A 42 1.81 8.02 -4.78
C ALA A 42 2.35 6.72 -5.39
N LEU A 43 2.99 5.86 -4.57
CA LEU A 43 3.49 4.57 -5.02
C LEU A 43 2.36 3.60 -5.34
N THR A 44 1.32 3.55 -4.50
CA THR A 44 0.11 2.75 -4.71
C THR A 44 -0.64 3.22 -5.98
N GLN A 45 -0.77 4.53 -6.17
CA GLN A 45 -1.34 5.14 -7.38
C GLN A 45 -0.54 4.81 -8.64
N ALA A 46 0.80 4.88 -8.57
CA ALA A 46 1.68 4.53 -9.68
C ALA A 46 1.55 3.03 -10.06
N ARG A 47 1.50 2.12 -9.07
CA ARG A 47 1.29 0.68 -9.30
C ARG A 47 -0.08 0.33 -9.87
N ALA A 48 -1.11 1.12 -9.56
CA ALA A 48 -2.45 0.91 -10.09
C ALA A 48 -2.59 1.33 -11.57
N ARG A 49 -1.63 2.09 -12.11
CA ARG A 49 -1.65 2.54 -13.51
C ARG A 49 -1.21 1.39 -14.43
N PRO A 50 -2.06 0.92 -15.36
CA PRO A 50 -1.80 -0.29 -16.14
C PRO A 50 -0.60 -0.19 -17.09
N ASP A 51 -0.18 1.03 -17.44
CA ASP A 51 0.72 1.26 -18.58
C ASP A 51 2.15 1.64 -18.16
N GLY A 52 2.44 1.80 -16.86
CA GLY A 52 3.76 2.22 -16.37
C GLY A 52 4.27 3.57 -16.94
N ALA A 53 3.44 4.31 -17.67
CA ALA A 53 3.84 5.47 -18.46
C ALA A 53 4.43 6.61 -17.61
N GLY A 54 4.02 6.72 -16.33
CA GLY A 54 4.60 7.68 -15.40
C GLY A 54 6.01 7.30 -14.93
N GLU A 55 6.33 6.01 -14.85
CA GLU A 55 7.65 5.50 -14.50
C GLU A 55 8.63 5.73 -15.65
N GLN A 56 8.25 5.37 -16.88
CA GLN A 56 9.09 5.56 -18.06
C GLN A 56 9.37 7.04 -18.36
N ALA A 57 8.39 7.93 -18.15
CA ALA A 57 8.59 9.37 -18.29
C ALA A 57 9.52 9.95 -17.20
N ASN A 58 9.44 9.42 -15.98
CA ASN A 58 10.32 9.83 -14.88
C ASN A 58 11.75 9.35 -15.13
N ASP A 59 11.93 8.07 -15.48
CA ASP A 59 13.23 7.49 -15.81
C ASP A 59 13.90 8.23 -16.98
N ALA A 60 13.13 8.56 -18.03
CA ALA A 60 13.64 9.34 -19.16
C ALA A 60 14.10 10.75 -18.73
N ARG A 61 13.36 11.42 -17.84
CA ARG A 61 13.75 12.72 -17.29
C ARG A 61 15.01 12.59 -16.44
N LEU A 62 15.04 11.63 -15.53
CA LEU A 62 16.18 11.36 -14.66
C LEU A 62 17.44 11.11 -15.47
N LEU A 63 17.36 10.25 -16.49
CA LEU A 63 18.48 9.95 -17.41
C LEU A 63 18.94 11.17 -18.20
N ALA A 64 18.03 12.06 -18.61
CA ALA A 64 18.38 13.31 -19.28
C ALA A 64 19.07 14.32 -18.33
N GLU A 65 18.79 14.24 -17.04
CA GLU A 65 19.34 15.09 -15.99
C GLU A 65 20.66 14.54 -15.39
N VAL A 66 21.09 13.32 -15.76
CA VAL A 66 22.33 12.71 -15.24
C VAL A 66 23.56 13.48 -15.74
N PRO A 67 24.39 14.02 -14.82
CA PRO A 67 25.65 14.65 -15.18
C PRO A 67 26.65 13.67 -15.82
N PRO A 68 27.46 14.11 -16.80
CA PRO A 68 28.35 13.23 -17.56
C PRO A 68 29.49 12.59 -16.76
N HIS A 69 29.72 13.02 -15.51
CA HIS A 69 30.78 12.49 -14.64
C HIS A 69 30.29 11.43 -13.64
N TRP A 70 29.02 11.01 -13.74
CA TRP A 70 28.42 9.97 -12.88
C TRP A 70 28.38 8.57 -13.50
N GLY A 71 28.93 8.41 -14.72
CA GLY A 71 29.01 7.13 -15.46
C GLY A 71 30.36 6.46 -15.35
#